data_AF-A0A7S1BWD8-F1
#
_entry.id   AF-A0A7S1BWD8-F1
#
_cell.length_a   1.000
_cell.length_b   1.000
_cell.length_c   1.000
_cell.angle_alpha   90.00
_cell.angle_beta   90.00
_cell.angle_gamma   90.00
#
_symmetry.space_group_name_H-M   'P 1'
#
loop_
_entity.id
_entity.type
_entity.pdbx_description
1 polymer ?
#
loop_
_entity_poly.entity_id
_entity_poly.type
_entity_poly.pdbx_seq_one_letter_code
_entity_poly.pdbx_strand_id
1 'polypeptide(L)'
;MSPSLLLNNNTDSLSEVAALNTTLAELQTEYDAYISSSRGIEEELEAGLAEALASSQTSEIERDEALAAAAAARTEVNNGAAALRRIEEELRISRAGFRNGERIIEEREQRCRALEQENEMLTDEALEALERCALLEGEAEEAAERNEAEVRQYREEILALKGDILHLQSKLAEMESKDTTTLPLDVDGPDVSDLVGTSDALADFNDWITKNIVKKFGFTKVTCCLGI
;
A
#
# COMPACT_ATOMS: atom_id res chain seq x y z
N MET A 1 -10.26 -3.64 0.54
CA MET A 1 -11.38 -2.69 0.37
C MET A 1 -11.72 -2.64 -1.11
N SER A 2 -12.96 -2.91 -1.49
CA SER A 2 -13.34 -3.14 -2.89
C SER A 2 -13.41 -1.83 -3.70
N PRO A 3 -12.74 -1.73 -4.86
CA PRO A 3 -12.75 -0.54 -5.73
C PRO A 3 -14.15 -0.12 -6.21
N SER A 4 -15.10 -1.05 -6.21
CA SER A 4 -16.46 -0.85 -6.71
C SER A 4 -17.30 0.17 -5.92
N LEU A 5 -16.97 0.45 -4.66
CA LEU A 5 -17.71 1.45 -3.87
C LEU A 5 -17.28 2.90 -4.17
N LEU A 6 -16.07 3.10 -4.71
CA LEU A 6 -15.59 4.44 -5.07
C LEU A 6 -16.14 4.91 -6.42
N LEU A 7 -16.34 4.00 -7.36
CA LEU A 7 -16.92 4.30 -8.68
C LEU A 7 -18.38 4.75 -8.60
N ASN A 8 -19.23 4.06 -7.83
CA ASN A 8 -20.64 4.43 -7.70
C ASN A 8 -20.84 5.83 -7.09
N ASN A 9 -20.05 6.19 -6.08
CA ASN A 9 -20.16 7.51 -5.45
C ASN A 9 -19.72 8.68 -6.35
N ASN A 10 -18.91 8.42 -7.37
CA ASN A 10 -18.45 9.46 -8.31
C ASN A 10 -19.44 9.64 -9.46
N THR A 11 -20.06 8.57 -9.94
CA THR A 11 -21.14 8.65 -10.93
C THR A 11 -22.36 9.38 -10.37
N ASP A 12 -22.68 9.15 -9.09
CA ASP A 12 -23.83 9.78 -8.44
C ASP A 12 -23.61 11.29 -8.28
N SER A 13 -22.43 11.73 -7.82
CA SER A 13 -22.12 13.16 -7.68
C SER A 13 -22.05 13.92 -9.01
N LEU A 14 -21.54 13.30 -10.07
CA LEU A 14 -21.54 13.92 -11.41
C LEU A 14 -22.95 13.99 -12.00
N SER A 15 -23.77 12.96 -11.78
CA SER A 15 -25.18 12.94 -12.19
C SER A 15 -25.99 14.01 -11.46
N GLU A 16 -25.75 14.22 -10.16
CA GLU A 16 -26.40 15.28 -9.38
C GLU A 16 -26.02 16.68 -9.87
N VAL A 17 -24.75 16.93 -10.16
CA VAL A 17 -24.29 18.22 -10.71
C VAL A 17 -24.86 18.47 -12.11
N ALA A 18 -24.93 17.44 -12.95
CA ALA A 18 -25.56 17.54 -14.27
C ALA A 18 -27.07 17.83 -14.17
N ALA A 19 -27.77 17.19 -13.23
CA ALA A 19 -29.18 17.46 -12.96
C ALA A 19 -29.40 18.91 -12.47
N LEU A 20 -28.58 19.38 -11.53
CA LEU A 20 -28.62 20.77 -11.04
C LEU A 20 -28.36 21.77 -12.15
N ASN A 21 -27.42 21.49 -13.06
CA ASN A 21 -27.15 22.36 -14.22
C ASN A 21 -28.35 22.44 -15.18
N THR A 22 -29.05 21.31 -15.36
CA THR A 22 -30.26 21.25 -16.19
C THR A 22 -31.38 22.08 -15.56
N THR A 23 -31.65 21.88 -14.27
CA THR A 23 -32.62 22.66 -13.50
C THR A 23 -32.28 24.15 -13.50
N LEU A 24 -30.99 24.49 -13.39
CA LEU A 24 -30.53 25.88 -13.48
C LEU A 24 -30.88 26.50 -14.83
N ALA A 25 -30.62 25.79 -15.93
CA ALA A 25 -30.92 26.26 -17.28
C ALA A 25 -32.43 26.43 -17.53
N GLU A 26 -33.25 25.49 -17.03
CA GLU A 26 -34.71 25.56 -17.10
C GLU A 26 -35.25 26.78 -16.36
N LEU A 27 -34.85 26.97 -15.09
CA LEU A 27 -35.26 28.12 -14.28
C LEU A 27 -34.80 29.47 -14.88
N GLN A 28 -33.59 29.49 -15.48
CA GLN A 28 -33.06 30.68 -16.14
C GLN A 28 -33.92 31.06 -17.36
N THR A 29 -34.35 30.05 -18.11
CA THR A 29 -35.23 30.23 -19.28
C THR A 29 -36.62 30.73 -18.86
N GLU A 30 -37.18 30.17 -17.79
CA GLU A 30 -38.48 30.60 -17.25
C GLU A 30 -38.44 32.05 -16.74
N TYR A 31 -37.36 32.42 -16.06
CA TYR A 31 -37.11 33.79 -15.62
C TYR A 31 -37.08 34.77 -16.79
N ASP A 32 -36.29 34.48 -17.83
CA ASP A 32 -36.12 35.34 -19.00
C ASP A 32 -37.43 35.47 -19.81
N ALA A 33 -38.19 34.38 -19.95
CA ALA A 33 -39.48 34.36 -20.61
C ALA A 33 -40.51 35.24 -19.88
N TYR A 34 -40.53 35.18 -18.54
CA TYR A 34 -41.43 35.98 -17.74
C TYR A 34 -41.12 37.48 -17.84
N ILE A 35 -39.83 37.86 -17.71
CA ILE A 35 -39.39 39.27 -17.80
C ILE A 35 -39.84 39.86 -19.14
N SER A 36 -39.68 39.11 -20.23
CA SER A 36 -40.07 39.53 -21.57
C SER A 36 -41.59 39.68 -21.72
N SER A 37 -42.37 38.74 -21.16
CA SER A 37 -43.84 38.78 -21.20
C SER A 37 -44.41 39.95 -20.40
N SER A 38 -43.92 40.19 -19.18
CA SER A 38 -44.42 41.28 -18.33
C SER A 38 -44.18 42.65 -18.93
N ARG A 39 -43.02 42.84 -19.58
CA ARG A 39 -42.70 44.09 -20.26
C ARG A 39 -43.67 44.37 -21.42
N GLY A 40 -44.05 43.34 -22.18
CA GLY A 40 -45.04 43.47 -23.25
C GLY A 40 -46.43 43.85 -22.73
N ILE A 41 -46.87 43.21 -21.64
CA ILE A 41 -48.17 43.51 -21.01
C ILE A 41 -48.20 44.95 -20.47
N GLU A 42 -47.11 45.42 -19.83
CA GLU A 42 -47.03 46.80 -19.34
C GLU A 42 -47.03 47.84 -20.48
N GLU A 43 -46.26 47.59 -21.55
CA GLU A 43 -46.21 48.47 -22.73
C GLU A 43 -47.58 48.55 -23.44
N GLU A 44 -48.27 47.42 -23.63
CA GLU A 44 -49.63 47.37 -24.22
C GLU A 44 -50.66 48.07 -23.34
N LEU A 45 -50.54 47.92 -22.01
CA LEU A 45 -51.46 48.53 -21.06
C LEU A 45 -51.31 50.07 -21.05
N GLU A 46 -50.08 50.58 -21.02
CA GLU A 46 -49.83 52.03 -21.06
C GLU A 46 -50.36 52.65 -22.37
N ALA A 47 -50.17 51.97 -23.50
CA ALA A 47 -50.67 52.43 -24.78
C ALA A 47 -52.21 52.49 -24.82
N GLY A 48 -52.89 51.43 -24.36
CA GLY A 48 -54.35 51.38 -24.33
C GLY A 48 -54.99 52.40 -23.39
N LEU A 49 -54.40 52.62 -22.20
CA LEU A 49 -54.84 53.65 -21.26
C LEU A 49 -54.63 55.07 -21.81
N ALA A 50 -53.48 55.32 -22.44
CA ALA A 50 -53.20 56.61 -23.05
C ALA A 50 -54.15 56.93 -24.20
N GLU A 51 -54.48 55.94 -25.04
CA GLU A 51 -55.43 56.08 -26.14
C GLU A 51 -56.87 56.33 -25.65
N ALA A 52 -57.33 55.55 -24.65
CA ALA A 52 -58.66 55.70 -24.06
C ALA A 52 -58.86 57.06 -23.35
N LEU A 53 -57.80 57.60 -22.73
CA LEU A 53 -57.82 58.89 -22.03
C LEU A 53 -57.65 60.10 -22.97
N ALA A 54 -56.98 59.93 -24.12
CA ALA A 54 -56.75 61.01 -25.08
C ALA A 54 -57.91 61.21 -26.07
N SER A 55 -58.74 60.19 -26.31
CA SER A 55 -59.87 60.28 -27.21
C SER A 55 -60.98 61.17 -26.62
N SER A 56 -61.33 62.25 -27.32
CA SER A 56 -62.42 63.15 -26.94
C SER A 56 -63.83 62.61 -27.25
N GLN A 57 -63.94 61.37 -27.72
CA GLN A 57 -65.18 60.70 -28.13
C GLN A 57 -65.52 59.45 -27.32
N THR A 58 -64.68 59.05 -26.36
CA THR A 58 -64.92 57.86 -25.55
C THR A 58 -66.09 58.05 -24.59
N SER A 59 -67.00 57.08 -24.56
CA SER A 59 -68.09 57.07 -23.58
C SER A 59 -67.56 56.72 -22.19
N GLU A 60 -68.28 57.09 -21.12
CA GLU A 60 -67.91 56.67 -19.75
C GLU A 60 -67.77 55.15 -19.62
N ILE A 61 -68.55 54.38 -20.38
CA ILE A 61 -68.52 52.91 -20.38
C ILE A 61 -67.17 52.40 -20.93
N GLU A 62 -66.70 52.93 -22.05
CA GLU A 62 -65.42 52.52 -22.65
C GLU A 62 -64.23 52.90 -21.76
N ARG A 63 -64.32 54.03 -21.05
CA ARG A 63 -63.32 54.43 -20.05
C ARG A 63 -63.31 53.48 -18.85
N ASP A 64 -64.48 53.11 -18.35
CA ASP A 64 -64.62 52.20 -17.21
C ASP A 64 -64.17 50.77 -17.59
N GLU A 65 -64.42 50.33 -18.82
CA GLU A 65 -63.88 49.07 -19.38
C GLU A 65 -62.34 49.11 -19.48
N ALA A 66 -61.75 50.21 -19.95
CA ALA A 66 -60.30 50.38 -20.00
C ALA A 66 -59.66 50.36 -18.59
N LEU A 67 -60.32 50.98 -17.60
CA LEU A 67 -59.87 50.95 -16.19
C LEU A 67 -60.00 49.55 -15.58
N ALA A 68 -61.06 48.81 -15.91
CA ALA A 68 -61.24 47.43 -15.48
C ALA A 68 -60.19 46.49 -16.10
N ALA A 69 -59.90 46.65 -17.39
CA ALA A 69 -58.82 45.94 -18.07
C ALA A 69 -57.45 46.26 -17.44
N ALA A 70 -57.21 47.52 -17.08
CA ALA A 70 -55.99 47.93 -16.39
C ALA A 70 -55.85 47.32 -14.99
N ALA A 71 -56.94 47.24 -14.22
CA ALA A 71 -56.93 46.60 -12.92
C ALA A 71 -56.65 45.08 -13.02
N ALA A 72 -57.22 44.42 -14.03
CA ALA A 72 -56.97 43.01 -14.31
C ALA A 72 -55.51 42.75 -14.72
N ALA A 73 -54.98 43.51 -15.69
CA ALA A 73 -53.59 43.42 -16.12
C ALA A 73 -52.61 43.69 -14.97
N ARG A 74 -52.89 44.66 -14.10
CA ARG A 74 -52.07 44.96 -12.93
C ARG A 74 -52.06 43.83 -11.90
N THR A 75 -53.16 43.10 -11.79
CA THR A 75 -53.24 41.90 -10.94
C THR A 75 -52.42 40.75 -11.54
N GLU A 76 -52.45 40.59 -12.86
CA GLU A 76 -51.64 39.59 -13.57
C GLU A 76 -50.13 39.88 -13.44
N VAL A 77 -49.71 41.13 -13.64
CA VAL A 77 -48.32 41.58 -13.40
C VAL A 77 -47.89 41.34 -11.94
N ASN A 78 -48.76 41.62 -10.97
CA ASN A 78 -48.45 41.39 -9.55
C ASN A 78 -48.30 39.90 -9.22
N ASN A 79 -49.19 39.05 -9.76
CA ASN A 79 -49.13 37.60 -9.56
C ASN A 79 -47.85 37.03 -10.17
N GLY A 80 -47.49 37.49 -11.36
CA GLY A 80 -46.28 37.09 -12.00
C GLY A 80 -45.00 37.62 -11.31
N ALA A 81 -45.03 38.84 -10.75
CA ALA A 81 -43.92 39.37 -9.94
C ALA A 81 -43.71 38.57 -8.65
N ALA A 82 -44.77 37.93 -8.13
CA ALA A 82 -44.64 36.97 -7.04
C ALA A 82 -44.06 35.63 -7.51
N ALA A 83 -44.39 35.17 -8.72
CA ALA A 83 -43.78 33.99 -9.34
C ALA A 83 -42.28 34.20 -9.62
N LEU A 84 -41.89 35.34 -10.18
CA LEU A 84 -40.48 35.72 -10.36
C LEU A 84 -39.67 35.63 -9.08
N ARG A 85 -40.18 36.19 -7.98
CA ARG A 85 -39.49 36.14 -6.70
C ARG A 85 -39.25 34.72 -6.21
N ARG A 86 -40.11 33.76 -6.56
CA ARG A 86 -39.90 32.34 -6.26
C ARG A 86 -38.81 31.75 -7.16
N ILE A 87 -38.88 32.01 -8.47
CA ILE A 87 -37.88 31.55 -9.44
C ILE A 87 -36.49 32.11 -9.11
N GLU A 88 -36.39 33.39 -8.72
CA GLU A 88 -35.13 34.02 -8.29
C GLU A 88 -34.52 33.32 -7.06
N GLU A 89 -35.35 32.97 -6.07
CA GLU A 89 -34.89 32.26 -4.89
C GLU A 89 -34.48 30.82 -5.21
N GLU A 90 -35.21 30.12 -6.07
CA GLU A 90 -34.86 28.78 -6.55
C GLU A 90 -33.56 28.80 -7.37
N LEU A 91 -33.36 29.80 -8.24
CA LEU A 91 -32.10 30.03 -8.95
C LEU A 91 -30.95 30.28 -7.97
N ARG A 92 -31.18 31.07 -6.92
CA ARG A 92 -30.16 31.34 -5.89
C ARG A 92 -29.73 30.05 -5.19
N ILE A 93 -30.68 29.21 -4.80
CA ILE A 93 -30.42 27.93 -4.14
C ILE A 93 -29.73 26.96 -5.11
N SER A 94 -30.24 26.82 -6.34
CA SER A 94 -29.68 25.93 -7.36
C SER A 94 -28.23 26.29 -7.70
N ARG A 95 -27.93 27.59 -7.90
CA ARG A 95 -26.54 28.06 -8.12
C ARG A 95 -25.62 27.75 -6.95
N ALA A 96 -26.10 27.90 -5.71
CA ALA A 96 -25.31 27.57 -4.53
C ALA A 96 -25.03 26.05 -4.45
N GLY A 97 -26.04 25.23 -4.75
CA GLY A 97 -25.90 23.78 -4.85
C GLY A 97 -24.89 23.35 -5.90
N PHE A 98 -24.98 23.92 -7.11
CA PHE A 98 -24.07 23.64 -8.21
C PHE A 98 -22.61 23.95 -7.85
N ARG A 99 -22.33 25.16 -7.33
CA ARG A 99 -20.97 25.54 -6.91
C ARG A 99 -20.41 24.63 -5.81
N ASN A 100 -21.25 24.21 -4.87
CA ASN A 100 -20.81 23.29 -3.83
C ASN A 100 -20.51 21.90 -4.41
N GLY A 101 -21.30 21.44 -5.38
CA GLY A 101 -21.04 20.22 -6.14
C GLY A 101 -19.71 20.26 -6.89
N GLU A 102 -19.43 21.34 -7.63
CA GLU A 102 -18.16 21.56 -8.32
C GLU A 102 -16.97 21.50 -7.35
N ARG A 103 -17.04 22.20 -6.21
CA ARG A 103 -15.99 22.17 -5.19
C ARG A 103 -15.73 20.74 -4.67
N ILE A 104 -16.78 19.96 -4.43
CA ILE A 104 -16.65 18.58 -3.96
C ILE A 104 -15.97 17.71 -5.04
N ILE A 105 -16.30 17.91 -6.31
CA ILE A 105 -15.66 17.20 -7.43
C ILE A 105 -14.17 17.56 -7.47
N GLU A 106 -13.82 18.84 -7.42
CA GLU A 106 -12.42 19.29 -7.42
C GLU A 106 -11.61 18.69 -6.25
N GLU A 107 -12.17 18.72 -5.03
CA GLU A 107 -11.54 18.12 -3.85
C GLU A 107 -11.32 16.62 -4.01
N ARG A 108 -12.29 15.91 -4.60
CA ARG A 108 -12.17 14.47 -4.89
C ARG A 108 -11.12 14.19 -5.95
N GLU A 109 -11.09 14.95 -7.05
CA GLU A 109 -10.09 14.80 -8.11
C GLU A 109 -8.67 15.06 -7.60
N GLN A 110 -8.49 16.06 -6.73
CA GLN A 110 -7.21 16.30 -6.07
C GLN A 110 -6.80 15.13 -5.18
N ARG A 111 -7.74 14.58 -4.39
CA ARG A 111 -7.48 13.41 -3.56
C ARG A 111 -7.15 12.16 -4.39
N CYS A 112 -7.83 11.94 -5.50
CA CYS A 112 -7.53 10.83 -6.42
C CYS A 112 -6.10 10.96 -6.96
N ARG A 113 -5.70 12.14 -7.43
CA ARG A 113 -4.33 12.38 -7.89
C ARG A 113 -3.28 12.16 -6.80
N ALA A 114 -3.55 12.60 -5.57
CA ALA A 114 -2.65 12.36 -4.44
C ALA A 114 -2.50 10.86 -4.12
N LEU A 115 -3.61 10.11 -4.14
CA LEU A 115 -3.59 8.66 -3.92
C LEU A 115 -2.90 7.90 -5.06
N GLU A 116 -3.05 8.34 -6.31
CA GLU A 116 -2.33 7.77 -7.46
C GLU A 116 -0.83 7.95 -7.31
N GLN A 117 -0.37 9.15 -6.95
CA GLN A 117 1.04 9.42 -6.66
C GLN A 117 1.57 8.59 -5.49
N GLU A 118 0.78 8.45 -4.41
CA GLU A 118 1.16 7.62 -3.26
C GLU A 118 1.30 6.14 -3.65
N ASN A 119 0.38 5.60 -4.45
CA ASN A 119 0.47 4.22 -4.92
C ASN A 119 1.68 3.99 -5.84
N GLU A 120 2.01 4.98 -6.69
CA GLU A 120 3.21 4.91 -7.55
C GLU A 120 4.48 4.84 -6.69
N MET A 121 4.63 5.75 -5.71
CA MET A 121 5.76 5.73 -4.79
C MET A 121 5.88 4.41 -4.01
N LEU A 122 4.76 3.89 -3.49
CA LEU A 122 4.75 2.63 -2.75
C LEU A 122 5.10 1.44 -3.65
N THR A 123 4.75 1.49 -4.93
CA THR A 123 5.09 0.45 -5.91
C THR A 123 6.60 0.46 -6.17
N ASP A 124 7.21 1.64 -6.33
CA ASP A 124 8.65 1.77 -6.50
C ASP A 124 9.40 1.28 -5.24
N GLU A 125 8.96 1.67 -4.05
CA GLU A 125 9.55 1.20 -2.79
C GLU A 125 9.45 -0.32 -2.64
N ALA A 126 8.32 -0.92 -3.04
CA ALA A 126 8.13 -2.36 -3.03
C ALA A 126 9.06 -3.08 -4.02
N LEU A 127 9.28 -2.52 -5.21
CA LEU A 127 10.23 -3.06 -6.18
C LEU A 127 11.67 -3.00 -5.65
N GLU A 128 12.08 -1.87 -5.07
CA GLU A 128 13.40 -1.74 -4.44
C GLU A 128 13.58 -2.72 -3.27
N ALA A 129 12.52 -2.98 -2.49
CA ALA A 129 12.54 -3.99 -1.43
C ALA A 129 12.69 -5.41 -2.00
N LEU A 130 11.98 -5.73 -3.08
CA LEU A 130 12.10 -7.03 -3.75
C LEU A 130 13.50 -7.27 -4.32
N GLU A 131 14.09 -6.26 -4.97
CA GLU A 131 15.46 -6.35 -5.48
C GLU A 131 16.47 -6.59 -4.35
N ARG A 132 16.33 -5.89 -3.22
CA ARG A 132 17.17 -6.11 -2.04
C ARG A 132 17.00 -7.53 -1.47
N CYS A 133 15.78 -8.04 -1.40
CA CYS A 133 15.55 -9.42 -0.96
C CYS A 133 16.19 -10.44 -1.90
N ALA A 134 16.06 -10.27 -3.22
CA ALA A 134 16.66 -11.18 -4.19
C ALA A 134 18.20 -11.20 -4.11
N LEU A 135 18.84 -10.06 -3.86
CA LEU A 135 20.28 -9.98 -3.63
C LEU A 135 20.70 -10.76 -2.36
N LEU A 136 19.98 -10.55 -1.26
CA LEU A 136 20.26 -11.24 0.01
C LEU A 136 20.01 -12.75 -0.09
N GLU A 137 19.00 -13.18 -0.83
CA GLU A 137 18.75 -14.60 -1.12
C GLU A 137 19.92 -15.21 -1.89
N GLY A 138 20.43 -14.53 -2.92
CA GLY A 138 21.61 -14.97 -3.67
C GLY A 138 22.86 -15.06 -2.79
N GLU A 139 23.13 -14.04 -1.95
CA GLU A 139 24.26 -14.07 -1.00
C GLU A 139 24.15 -15.22 0.00
N ALA A 140 22.94 -15.50 0.50
CA ALA A 140 22.69 -16.59 1.42
C ALA A 140 22.87 -17.97 0.75
N GLU A 141 22.43 -18.12 -0.50
CA GLU A 141 22.61 -19.35 -1.30
C GLU A 141 24.10 -19.61 -1.55
N GLU A 142 24.85 -18.60 -2.02
CA GLU A 142 26.29 -18.74 -2.22
C GLU A 142 27.04 -19.08 -0.91
N ALA A 143 26.65 -18.48 0.21
CA ALA A 143 27.23 -18.80 1.52
C ALA A 143 26.90 -20.24 1.95
N ALA A 144 25.68 -20.72 1.66
CA ALA A 144 25.28 -22.10 1.94
C ALA A 144 26.09 -23.09 1.10
N GLU A 145 26.29 -22.83 -0.19
CA GLU A 145 27.10 -23.69 -1.08
C GLU A 145 28.57 -23.77 -0.63
N ARG A 146 29.17 -22.63 -0.25
CA ARG A 146 30.53 -22.58 0.29
C ARG A 146 30.65 -23.41 1.56
N ASN A 147 29.72 -23.23 2.50
CA ASN A 147 29.68 -24.00 3.74
C ASN A 147 29.51 -25.50 3.47
N GLU A 148 28.65 -25.88 2.52
CA GLU A 148 28.47 -27.28 2.17
C GLU A 148 29.73 -27.91 1.58
N ALA A 149 30.46 -27.17 0.73
CA ALA A 149 31.73 -27.61 0.17
C ALA A 149 32.80 -27.80 1.26
N GLU A 150 32.91 -26.86 2.20
CA GLU A 150 33.82 -26.98 3.35
C GLU A 150 33.47 -28.19 4.22
N VAL A 151 32.19 -28.40 4.53
CA VAL A 151 31.74 -29.57 5.30
C VAL A 151 32.06 -30.88 4.56
N ARG A 152 31.90 -30.92 3.24
CA ARG A 152 32.30 -32.08 2.42
C ARG A 152 33.80 -32.33 2.51
N GLN A 153 34.62 -31.29 2.41
CA GLN A 153 36.07 -31.40 2.56
C GLN A 153 36.45 -31.94 3.95
N TYR A 154 35.93 -31.34 5.02
CA TYR A 154 36.21 -31.80 6.38
C TYR A 154 35.79 -33.26 6.60
N ARG A 155 34.69 -33.68 5.98
CA ARG A 155 34.22 -35.07 6.04
C ARG A 155 35.21 -36.03 5.37
N GLU A 156 35.76 -35.68 4.22
CA GLU A 156 36.77 -36.48 3.52
C GLU A 156 38.07 -36.57 4.34
N GLU A 157 38.52 -35.47 4.93
CA GLU A 157 39.70 -35.43 5.80
C GLU A 157 39.52 -36.32 7.04
N ILE A 158 38.35 -36.28 7.68
CA ILE A 158 38.01 -37.16 8.81
C ILE A 158 38.03 -38.63 8.39
N LEU A 159 37.49 -38.97 7.21
CA LEU A 159 37.50 -40.35 6.70
C LEU A 159 38.93 -40.83 6.42
N ALA A 160 39.79 -40.00 5.84
CA ALA A 160 41.18 -40.31 5.60
C ALA A 160 41.93 -40.59 6.91
N LEU A 161 41.81 -39.69 7.90
CA LEU A 161 42.43 -39.87 9.21
C LEU A 161 41.90 -41.11 9.94
N LYS A 162 40.60 -41.40 9.83
CA LYS A 162 40.02 -42.63 10.39
C LYS A 162 40.64 -43.87 9.75
N GLY A 163 40.88 -43.85 8.43
CA GLY A 163 41.59 -44.91 7.72
C GLY A 163 43.02 -45.12 8.25
N ASP A 164 43.77 -44.02 8.40
CA ASP A 164 45.14 -44.06 8.95
C ASP A 164 45.16 -44.62 10.38
N ILE A 165 44.22 -44.21 11.24
CA ILE A 165 44.10 -44.73 12.61
C ILE A 165 43.85 -46.23 12.61
N LEU A 166 42.93 -46.73 11.78
CA LEU A 166 42.65 -48.16 11.69
C LEU A 166 43.86 -48.95 11.20
N HIS A 167 44.62 -48.40 10.24
CA HIS A 167 45.86 -49.02 9.77
C HIS A 167 46.91 -49.10 10.89
N LEU A 168 47.10 -48.01 11.63
CA LEU A 168 48.03 -47.96 12.77
C LEU A 168 47.62 -48.95 13.87
N GLN A 169 46.32 -49.06 14.18
CA GLN A 169 45.79 -50.03 15.14
C GLN A 169 46.07 -51.48 14.70
N SER A 170 45.88 -51.80 13.42
CA SER A 170 46.21 -53.12 12.87
C SER A 170 47.71 -53.43 13.01
N LYS A 171 48.57 -52.46 12.70
CA LYS A 171 50.02 -52.62 12.80
C LYS A 171 50.49 -52.80 14.25
N LEU A 172 49.86 -52.09 15.18
CA LEU A 172 50.09 -52.26 16.61
C LEU A 172 49.73 -53.68 17.06
N ALA A 173 48.55 -54.18 16.68
CA ALA A 173 48.12 -55.55 17.00
C ALA A 173 49.06 -56.62 16.41
N GLU A 174 49.57 -56.41 15.19
CA GLU A 174 50.59 -57.31 14.60
C GLU A 174 51.90 -57.29 15.39
N MET A 175 52.35 -56.13 15.87
CA MET A 175 53.54 -56.01 16.71
C MET A 175 53.34 -56.71 18.06
N GLU A 176 52.21 -56.49 18.72
CA GLU A 176 51.85 -57.16 19.98
C GLU A 176 51.77 -58.70 19.81
N SER A 177 51.33 -59.19 18.65
CA SER A 177 51.33 -60.64 18.37
C SER A 177 52.73 -61.24 18.21
N LYS A 178 53.69 -60.47 17.68
CA LYS A 178 55.09 -60.91 17.47
C LYS A 178 55.91 -60.92 18.76
N ASP A 179 55.48 -60.18 19.78
CA ASP A 179 56.06 -60.23 21.12
C ASP A 179 55.60 -61.45 21.94
N THR A 180 54.75 -62.33 21.40
CA THR A 180 54.42 -63.62 22.03
C THR A 180 55.39 -64.75 21.63
N THR A 181 56.70 -64.49 21.69
CA THR A 181 57.66 -65.59 21.87
C THR A 181 57.69 -65.92 23.36
N THR A 182 57.11 -67.04 23.73
CA THR A 182 57.13 -67.63 25.08
C THR A 182 58.56 -67.78 25.57
N LEU A 183 59.03 -66.82 26.36
CA LEU A 183 60.14 -67.02 27.28
C LEU A 183 59.65 -67.95 28.40
N PRO A 184 60.40 -69.01 28.76
CA PRO A 184 60.04 -69.83 29.91
C PRO A 184 60.09 -68.95 31.16
N LEU A 185 58.99 -68.99 31.93
CA LEU A 185 58.90 -68.41 33.27
C LEU A 185 59.86 -69.16 34.19
N ASP A 186 61.07 -68.64 34.34
CA ASP A 186 61.84 -68.81 35.57
C ASP A 186 61.55 -67.61 36.47
N VAL A 187 61.01 -67.95 37.64
CA VAL A 187 60.58 -67.02 38.67
C VAL A 187 61.81 -66.56 39.42
N ASP A 188 62.24 -65.32 39.14
CA ASP A 188 62.85 -64.44 40.14
C ASP A 188 62.40 -63.01 39.81
N GLY A 189 61.67 -62.41 40.74
CA GLY A 189 60.97 -61.14 40.53
C GLY A 189 61.94 -59.97 40.28
N PRO A 190 61.77 -59.20 39.20
CA PRO A 190 62.48 -57.95 39.03
C PRO A 190 61.71 -56.78 39.66
N ASP A 191 62.48 -55.87 40.25
CA ASP A 191 62.06 -54.61 40.85
C ASP A 191 61.14 -53.79 39.93
N VAL A 192 60.08 -53.24 40.51
CA VAL A 192 59.03 -52.46 39.84
C VAL A 192 59.48 -51.01 39.51
N SER A 193 60.78 -50.81 39.23
CA SER A 193 61.36 -49.48 39.07
C SER A 193 61.50 -49.01 37.61
N ASP A 194 61.28 -49.87 36.62
CA ASP A 194 61.46 -49.53 35.20
C ASP A 194 60.15 -49.39 34.40
N LEU A 195 58.99 -49.42 35.06
CA LEU A 195 57.67 -49.16 34.45
C LEU A 195 57.33 -47.67 34.30
N VAL A 196 58.32 -46.78 34.35
CA VAL A 196 58.15 -45.33 34.21
C VAL A 196 58.14 -44.89 32.73
N GLY A 197 58.61 -45.74 31.79
CA GLY A 197 58.76 -45.36 30.38
C GLY A 197 57.49 -45.35 29.51
N THR A 198 56.38 -45.94 29.96
CA THR A 198 55.12 -46.00 29.18
C THR A 198 54.20 -44.80 29.40
N SER A 199 54.43 -44.01 30.46
CA SER A 199 53.68 -42.78 30.74
C SER A 199 54.07 -41.64 29.80
N ASP A 200 55.36 -41.52 29.49
CA ASP A 200 55.86 -40.45 28.61
C ASP A 200 55.47 -40.69 27.15
N ALA A 201 55.46 -41.94 26.68
CA ALA A 201 55.00 -42.28 25.33
C ALA A 201 53.49 -42.00 25.14
N LEU A 202 52.67 -42.21 26.17
CA LEU A 202 51.25 -41.85 26.15
C LEU A 202 51.03 -40.33 26.24
N ALA A 203 51.85 -39.62 27.01
CA ALA A 203 51.83 -38.16 27.10
C ALA A 203 52.25 -37.52 25.77
N ASP A 204 53.29 -38.03 25.13
CA ASP A 204 53.76 -37.57 23.82
C ASP A 204 52.76 -37.91 22.71
N PHE A 205 52.09 -39.06 22.76
CA PHE A 205 51.00 -39.38 21.84
C PHE A 205 49.80 -38.46 22.03
N ASN A 206 49.45 -38.13 23.28
CA ASN A 206 48.35 -37.21 23.60
C ASN A 206 48.69 -35.76 23.20
N ASP A 207 49.93 -35.31 23.38
CA ASP A 207 50.41 -33.99 22.95
C ASP A 207 50.52 -33.90 21.41
N TRP A 208 50.92 -34.99 20.74
CA TRP A 208 50.93 -35.08 19.28
C TRP A 208 49.53 -35.06 18.68
N ILE A 209 48.56 -35.78 19.27
CA ILE A 209 47.14 -35.71 18.89
C ILE A 209 46.60 -34.28 19.10
N THR A 210 46.87 -33.67 20.24
CA THR A 210 46.37 -32.33 20.56
C THR A 210 46.96 -31.29 19.60
N LYS A 211 48.26 -31.36 19.30
CA LYS A 211 48.91 -30.43 18.37
C LYS A 211 48.52 -30.63 16.91
N ASN A 212 48.28 -31.86 16.46
CA ASN A 212 48.01 -32.13 15.05
C ASN A 212 46.52 -32.20 14.69
N ILE A 213 45.63 -32.53 15.62
CA ILE A 213 44.19 -32.58 15.37
C ILE A 213 43.54 -31.23 15.70
N VAL A 214 43.85 -30.61 16.85
CA VAL A 214 43.19 -29.34 17.25
C VAL A 214 43.62 -28.15 16.39
N LYS A 215 44.89 -28.08 15.96
CA LYS A 215 45.35 -27.02 15.04
C LYS A 215 44.84 -27.18 13.61
N LYS A 216 44.57 -28.41 13.16
CA LYS A 216 44.22 -28.70 11.77
C LYS A 216 42.71 -28.64 11.51
N PHE A 217 41.89 -28.96 12.52
CA PHE A 217 40.43 -28.87 12.46
C PHE A 217 39.83 -27.61 13.11
N GLY A 218 40.66 -26.68 13.60
CA GLY A 218 40.19 -25.38 14.08
C GLY A 218 39.03 -25.46 15.07
N PHE A 219 39.06 -26.43 16.00
CA PHE A 219 38.08 -26.50 17.09
C PHE A 219 38.30 -25.33 18.05
N THR A 220 37.78 -24.17 17.64
CA THR A 220 37.57 -23.03 18.51
C THR A 220 36.62 -23.50 19.60
N LYS A 221 36.98 -23.27 20.87
CA LYS A 221 36.12 -23.53 22.04
C LYS A 221 34.69 -23.09 21.73
N VAL A 222 33.80 -24.06 21.51
CA VAL A 222 32.36 -23.83 21.62
C VAL A 222 32.08 -23.68 23.11
N THR A 223 32.17 -22.46 23.62
CA THR A 223 31.51 -22.09 24.85
C THR A 223 30.02 -22.15 24.58
N CYS A 224 29.40 -23.32 24.84
CA CYS A 224 27.96 -23.42 24.95
C CYS A 224 27.51 -22.55 26.12
N CYS A 225 26.83 -21.46 25.79
CA CYS A 225 25.79 -20.88 26.62
C CYS A 225 24.69 -21.94 26.80
N LEU A 226 24.83 -22.78 27.83
CA LEU A 226 23.69 -23.39 28.51
C LEU A 226 23.52 -22.63 29.82
N GLY A 227 22.84 -21.49 29.71
CA GLY A 227 22.23 -20.83 30.86
C GLY A 227 21.03 -21.63 31.31
N ILE A 228 21.17 -22.27 32.47
CA ILE A 228 20.13 -22.23 33.50
C ILE A 228 20.30 -20.88 34.22
#